data_AF-A0A0N0D7B3-F1
#
_entry.id   AF-A0A0N0D7B3-F1
#
_cell.length_a   1.000
_cell.length_b   1.000
_cell.length_c   1.000
_cell.angle_alpha   90.00
_cell.angle_beta   90.00
_cell.angle_gamma   90.00
#
_symmetry.space_group_name_H-M   'P 1'
#
loop_
_entity.id
_entity.type
_entity.pdbx_description
1 polymer ?
#
loop_
_entity_poly.entity_id
_entity_poly.type
_entity_poly.pdbx_seq_one_letter_code
_entity_poly.pdbx_strand_id
1 'polypeptide(L)'
;PREIIAALIEQLIKIKYANCGSLWSVLNSKISTIRKALKHSNNKTISDYLAESGTSEGHSKLAQDIKASMAQYIQFLKYMPKKNGNFTIDDWLNKKISGNIYITSHPDLKETLKPALSLFLSMLIMKVNALPNDQTRKIRWILDEINQLYPQKLLPDLLTQSRSKGSQVIIGVQDKAQFDENYGKNNADSIIGCCATQIIFRCDGPETAEYASKILSKGKIVEPENSSSHGS
;
A
#
# COMPACT_ATOMS: atom_id res chain seq x y z
N PRO A 1 -8.75 5.05 -17.61
CA PRO A 1 -7.52 4.21 -17.50
C PRO A 1 -7.63 3.03 -16.52
N ARG A 2 -7.99 3.25 -15.25
CA ARG A 2 -8.07 2.18 -14.24
C ARG A 2 -9.06 1.07 -14.60
N GLU A 3 -10.26 1.43 -15.06
CA GLU A 3 -11.29 0.47 -15.47
C GLU A 3 -10.85 -0.40 -16.67
N ILE A 4 -10.08 0.18 -17.59
CA ILE A 4 -9.51 -0.52 -18.75
C ILE A 4 -8.45 -1.52 -18.29
N ILE A 5 -7.56 -1.13 -17.36
CA ILE A 5 -6.59 -2.06 -16.74
C ILE A 5 -7.32 -3.20 -16.04
N ALA A 6 -8.33 -2.89 -15.23
CA ALA A 6 -9.09 -3.89 -14.47
C ALA A 6 -9.75 -4.92 -15.41
N ALA A 7 -10.43 -4.46 -16.46
CA ALA A 7 -11.05 -5.36 -17.43
C ALA A 7 -10.03 -6.17 -18.24
N LEU A 8 -8.88 -5.58 -18.60
CA LEU A 8 -7.81 -6.32 -19.26
C LEU A 8 -7.25 -7.43 -18.37
N ILE A 9 -7.02 -7.14 -17.08
CA ILE A 9 -6.61 -8.15 -16.10
C ILE A 9 -7.69 -9.24 -15.99
N GLU A 10 -8.97 -8.87 -15.89
CA GLU A 10 -10.07 -9.83 -15.79
C GLU A 10 -10.15 -10.77 -17.01
N GLN A 11 -10.02 -10.22 -18.23
CA GLN A 11 -10.00 -11.00 -19.45
C GLN A 11 -8.80 -11.94 -19.50
N LEU A 12 -7.62 -11.48 -19.08
CA LEU A 12 -6.42 -12.32 -19.07
C LEU A 12 -6.50 -13.46 -18.05
N ILE A 13 -7.12 -13.22 -16.90
CA ILE A 13 -7.43 -14.26 -15.91
C ILE A 13 -8.37 -15.32 -16.52
N LYS A 14 -9.42 -14.90 -17.24
CA LYS A 14 -10.36 -15.83 -17.92
C LYS A 14 -9.68 -16.73 -18.95
N ILE A 15 -8.61 -16.27 -19.60
CA ILE A 15 -7.88 -17.01 -20.64
C ILE A 15 -6.88 -18.04 -20.05
N LYS A 16 -6.78 -18.18 -18.71
CA LYS A 16 -5.99 -19.21 -17.99
C LYS A 16 -4.46 -19.22 -18.20
N TYR A 17 -3.87 -18.25 -18.90
CA TYR A 17 -2.41 -18.08 -19.08
C TYR A 17 -1.85 -16.80 -18.42
N ALA A 18 -2.51 -16.31 -17.38
CA ALA A 18 -2.16 -15.07 -16.70
C ALA A 18 -0.98 -15.24 -15.74
N ASN A 19 0.23 -15.11 -16.25
CA ASN A 19 1.38 -14.70 -15.42
C ASN A 19 1.70 -13.22 -15.68
N CYS A 20 2.48 -12.60 -14.79
CA CYS A 20 2.84 -11.19 -14.91
C CYS A 20 3.53 -10.86 -16.25
N GLY A 21 4.30 -11.81 -16.80
CA GLY A 21 4.96 -11.65 -18.11
C GLY A 21 3.98 -11.64 -19.28
N SER A 22 2.98 -12.53 -19.30
CA SER A 22 1.91 -12.53 -20.29
C SER A 22 1.08 -11.24 -20.22
N LEU A 23 0.77 -10.80 -19.00
CA LEU A 23 0.05 -9.54 -18.75
C LEU A 23 0.84 -8.34 -19.27
N TRP A 24 2.14 -8.27 -18.97
CA TRP A 24 3.04 -7.26 -19.53
C TRP A 24 3.05 -7.25 -21.06
N SER A 25 3.16 -8.43 -21.69
CA SER A 25 3.19 -8.55 -23.15
C SER A 25 1.92 -8.03 -23.81
N VAL A 26 0.74 -8.32 -23.25
CA VAL A 26 -0.55 -7.86 -23.79
C VAL A 26 -0.72 -6.37 -23.56
N LEU A 27 -0.44 -5.88 -22.36
CA LEU A 27 -0.61 -4.46 -22.04
C LEU A 27 0.36 -3.54 -22.80
N ASN A 28 1.55 -4.04 -23.14
CA ASN A 28 2.52 -3.28 -23.92
C ASN A 28 2.35 -3.45 -25.46
N SER A 29 1.43 -4.31 -25.90
CA SER A 29 1.19 -4.59 -27.32
C SER A 29 0.53 -3.41 -28.08
N LYS A 30 0.36 -3.57 -29.40
CA LYS A 30 -0.33 -2.56 -30.23
C LYS A 30 -1.78 -2.38 -29.74
N ILE A 31 -2.31 -1.15 -29.85
CA ILE A 31 -3.68 -0.82 -29.43
C ILE A 31 -4.71 -1.78 -30.07
N SER A 32 -4.48 -2.18 -31.32
CA SER A 32 -5.33 -3.17 -32.01
C SER A 32 -5.43 -4.52 -31.29
N THR A 33 -4.34 -5.00 -30.69
CA THR A 33 -4.31 -6.23 -29.90
C THR A 33 -5.08 -6.07 -28.58
N ILE A 34 -4.90 -4.93 -27.91
CA ILE A 34 -5.64 -4.58 -26.69
C ILE A 34 -7.16 -4.52 -26.98
N ARG A 35 -7.57 -3.95 -28.12
CA ARG A 35 -8.99 -3.93 -28.54
C ARG A 35 -9.55 -5.32 -28.77
N LYS A 36 -8.80 -6.19 -29.45
CA LYS A 36 -9.22 -7.59 -29.65
C LYS A 36 -9.46 -8.29 -28.32
N ALA A 37 -8.61 -8.06 -27.32
CA ALA A 37 -8.76 -8.61 -25.97
C ALA A 37 -9.98 -8.05 -25.21
N LEU A 38 -10.42 -6.82 -25.53
CA LEU A 38 -11.52 -6.14 -24.85
C LEU A 38 -12.87 -6.23 -25.56
N LYS A 39 -12.95 -6.85 -26.75
CA LYS A 39 -14.18 -6.92 -27.57
C LYS A 39 -15.41 -7.49 -26.86
N HIS A 40 -15.21 -8.31 -25.82
CA HIS A 40 -16.28 -8.96 -25.06
C HIS A 40 -16.50 -8.35 -23.67
N SER A 41 -15.98 -7.14 -23.43
CA SER A 41 -16.14 -6.46 -22.15
C SER A 41 -17.41 -5.60 -22.14
N ASN A 42 -18.27 -5.79 -21.14
CA ASN A 42 -19.56 -5.09 -20.99
C ASN A 42 -19.45 -3.73 -20.26
N ASN A 43 -18.28 -3.07 -20.24
CA ASN A 43 -18.09 -1.80 -19.55
C ASN A 43 -18.21 -0.60 -20.51
N LYS A 44 -19.01 0.40 -20.15
CA LYS A 44 -19.26 1.62 -20.93
C LYS A 44 -17.98 2.39 -21.30
N THR A 45 -17.06 2.61 -20.35
CA THR A 45 -15.77 3.26 -20.60
C THR A 45 -14.89 2.48 -21.57
N ILE A 46 -15.08 1.16 -21.64
CA ILE A 46 -14.38 0.30 -22.58
C ILE A 46 -15.04 0.38 -23.96
N SER A 47 -16.37 0.44 -24.02
CA SER A 47 -17.10 0.70 -25.27
C SER A 47 -16.69 2.04 -25.88
N ASP A 48 -16.55 3.10 -25.08
CA ASP A 48 -16.10 4.42 -25.56
C ASP A 48 -14.65 4.36 -26.09
N TYR A 49 -13.76 3.68 -25.38
CA TYR A 49 -12.39 3.41 -25.82
C TYR A 49 -12.33 2.60 -27.13
N LEU A 50 -13.26 1.66 -27.32
CA LEU A 50 -13.36 0.83 -28.52
C LEU A 50 -14.00 1.58 -29.70
N ALA A 51 -14.97 2.47 -29.45
CA ALA A 51 -15.78 3.17 -30.45
C ALA A 51 -15.06 4.38 -31.09
N GLU A 52 -14.36 5.21 -30.29
CA GLU A 52 -13.72 6.44 -30.79
C GLU A 52 -12.53 6.22 -31.71
N SER A 53 -12.11 4.97 -31.89
CA SER A 53 -10.92 4.65 -32.66
C SER A 53 -11.19 3.84 -33.93
N GLY A 54 -12.45 3.84 -34.38
CA GLY A 54 -12.91 3.21 -35.62
C GLY A 54 -12.73 4.08 -36.87
N THR A 55 -12.23 5.32 -36.75
CA THR A 55 -11.92 6.17 -37.91
C THR A 55 -10.53 5.87 -38.44
N SER A 56 -10.42 5.81 -39.77
CA SER A 56 -9.40 5.09 -40.54
C SER A 56 -7.98 5.64 -40.49
N GLU A 57 -7.73 6.78 -39.85
CA GLU A 57 -6.41 7.42 -39.86
C GLU A 57 -6.10 8.02 -38.48
N GLY A 58 -5.10 7.44 -37.81
CA GLY A 58 -4.63 7.87 -36.50
C GLY A 58 -5.26 7.09 -35.35
N HIS A 59 -4.45 6.37 -34.58
CA HIS A 59 -4.87 5.91 -33.26
C HIS A 59 -5.41 7.11 -32.47
N SER A 60 -6.67 7.08 -32.01
CA SER A 60 -7.26 8.24 -31.34
C SER A 60 -6.39 8.68 -30.17
N LYS A 61 -6.26 10.00 -29.99
CA LYS A 61 -5.44 10.61 -28.93
C LYS A 61 -5.79 10.04 -27.55
N LEU A 62 -7.09 9.82 -27.29
CA LEU A 62 -7.58 9.16 -26.08
C LEU A 62 -6.99 7.76 -25.88
N ALA A 63 -6.90 6.95 -26.93
CA ALA A 63 -6.36 5.59 -26.83
C ALA A 63 -4.86 5.59 -26.51
N GLN A 64 -4.12 6.56 -27.05
CA GLN A 64 -2.70 6.77 -26.75
C GLN A 64 -2.50 7.29 -25.32
N ASP A 65 -3.27 8.29 -24.90
CA ASP A 65 -3.20 8.88 -23.55
C ASP A 65 -3.50 7.83 -22.47
N ILE A 66 -4.52 7.00 -22.70
CA ILE A 66 -4.85 5.89 -21.79
C ILE A 66 -3.71 4.87 -21.77
N LYS A 67 -3.15 4.48 -22.92
CA LYS A 67 -2.02 3.53 -22.96
C LYS A 67 -0.79 4.10 -22.23
N ALA A 68 -0.47 5.37 -22.42
CA ALA A 68 0.63 6.05 -21.74
C ALA A 68 0.41 6.08 -20.22
N SER A 69 -0.80 6.42 -19.78
CA SER A 69 -1.18 6.37 -18.36
C SER A 69 -1.10 4.95 -17.79
N MET A 70 -1.57 3.93 -18.52
CA MET A 70 -1.49 2.54 -18.09
C MET A 70 -0.04 2.06 -17.93
N ALA A 71 0.84 2.42 -18.88
CA ALA A 71 2.24 2.03 -18.87
C ALA A 71 2.95 2.40 -17.56
N GLN A 72 2.58 3.53 -16.94
CA GLN A 72 3.14 3.98 -15.66
C GLN A 72 2.80 3.02 -14.49
N TYR A 73 1.61 2.42 -14.48
CA TYR A 73 1.16 1.56 -13.38
C TYR A 73 1.62 0.10 -13.49
N ILE A 74 2.03 -0.32 -14.68
CA ILE A 74 2.25 -1.75 -15.00
C ILE A 74 3.73 -2.10 -15.18
N GLN A 75 4.64 -1.12 -15.07
CA GLN A 75 6.08 -1.34 -15.30
C GLN A 75 6.65 -2.44 -14.39
N PHE A 76 6.14 -2.57 -13.16
CA PHE A 76 6.55 -3.63 -12.24
C PHE A 76 6.40 -5.04 -12.84
N LEU A 77 5.43 -5.26 -13.72
CA LEU A 77 5.18 -6.56 -14.34
C LEU A 77 6.35 -7.04 -15.21
N LYS A 78 7.15 -6.11 -15.75
CA LYS A 78 8.37 -6.42 -16.51
C LYS A 78 9.41 -7.12 -15.62
N TYR A 79 9.48 -6.72 -14.36
CA TYR A 79 10.47 -7.21 -13.39
C TYR A 79 9.95 -8.39 -12.56
N MET A 80 8.66 -8.68 -12.64
CA MET A 80 8.09 -9.86 -12.00
C MET A 80 8.60 -11.12 -12.72
N PRO A 81 9.12 -12.11 -11.97
CA PRO A 81 9.65 -13.32 -12.57
C PRO A 81 8.55 -14.05 -13.33
N LYS A 82 8.90 -14.61 -14.50
CA LYS A 82 8.03 -15.53 -15.25
C LYS A 82 7.87 -16.89 -14.58
N LYS A 83 8.35 -17.03 -13.34
CA LYS A 83 8.24 -18.27 -12.56
C LYS A 83 6.79 -18.41 -12.10
N ASN A 84 6.23 -19.59 -12.33
CA ASN A 84 4.99 -19.97 -11.71
C ASN A 84 5.26 -20.25 -10.23
N GLY A 85 4.50 -19.62 -9.36
CA GLY A 85 4.46 -19.90 -7.93
C GLY A 85 3.03 -20.28 -7.54
N ASN A 86 2.89 -21.14 -6.55
CA ASN A 86 1.60 -21.53 -5.97
C ASN A 86 1.31 -20.78 -4.65
N PHE A 87 2.11 -19.77 -4.32
CA PHE A 87 1.89 -18.97 -3.12
C PHE A 87 0.58 -18.19 -3.23
N THR A 88 -0.26 -18.32 -2.21
CA THR A 88 -1.42 -17.47 -1.99
C THR A 88 -1.40 -16.94 -0.57
N ILE A 89 -1.91 -15.71 -0.38
CA ILE A 89 -2.08 -15.13 0.96
C ILE A 89 -3.01 -16.00 1.80
N ASP A 90 -4.05 -16.58 1.19
CA ASP A 90 -4.99 -17.46 1.88
C ASP A 90 -4.31 -18.74 2.41
N ASP A 91 -3.45 -19.38 1.62
CA ASP A 91 -2.75 -20.59 2.08
C ASP A 91 -1.74 -20.28 3.18
N TRP A 92 -1.09 -19.11 3.13
CA TRP A 92 -0.22 -18.63 4.21
C TRP A 92 -1.01 -18.34 5.50
N LEU A 93 -2.13 -17.61 5.40
CA LEU A 93 -3.00 -17.31 6.56
C LEU A 93 -3.60 -18.56 7.19
N ASN A 94 -3.91 -19.58 6.38
CA ASN A 94 -4.42 -20.88 6.83
C ASN A 94 -3.31 -21.86 7.24
N LYS A 95 -2.06 -21.41 7.36
CA LYS A 95 -0.89 -22.22 7.76
C LYS A 95 -0.62 -23.45 6.88
N LYS A 96 -1.11 -23.47 5.64
CA LYS A 96 -0.71 -24.49 4.65
C LYS A 96 0.69 -24.23 4.12
N ILE A 97 1.11 -22.95 4.14
CA ILE A 97 2.47 -22.51 3.85
C ILE A 97 3.01 -21.82 5.11
N SER A 98 4.08 -22.36 5.70
CA SER A 98 4.72 -21.80 6.89
C SER A 98 5.85 -20.83 6.52
N GLY A 99 6.09 -19.84 7.38
CA GLY A 99 7.23 -18.92 7.26
C GLY A 99 6.82 -17.46 7.40
N ASN A 100 7.80 -16.57 7.26
CA ASN A 100 7.61 -15.13 7.29
C ASN A 100 7.56 -14.56 5.86
N ILE A 101 6.76 -13.53 5.66
CA ILE A 101 6.74 -12.77 4.42
C ILE A 101 7.67 -11.57 4.58
N TYR A 102 8.65 -11.46 3.70
CA TYR A 102 9.56 -10.32 3.64
C TYR A 102 9.24 -9.51 2.38
N ILE A 103 8.85 -8.25 2.57
CA ILE A 103 8.64 -7.31 1.47
C ILE A 103 9.91 -6.48 1.37
N THR A 104 10.76 -6.81 0.40
CA THR A 104 12.04 -6.14 0.17
C THR A 104 12.03 -5.44 -1.18
N SER A 105 12.62 -4.25 -1.27
CA SER A 105 12.88 -3.58 -2.54
C SER A 105 14.38 -3.39 -2.74
N HIS A 106 14.87 -3.64 -3.95
CA HIS A 106 16.23 -3.24 -4.33
C HIS A 106 16.20 -1.74 -4.65
N PRO A 107 17.19 -0.93 -4.21
CA PRO A 107 17.21 0.52 -4.46
C PRO A 107 16.95 0.89 -5.93
N ASP A 108 17.59 0.18 -6.86
CA ASP A 108 17.44 0.41 -8.31
C ASP A 108 16.02 0.19 -8.86
N LEU A 109 15.21 -0.63 -8.18
CA LEU A 109 13.85 -0.99 -8.60
C LEU A 109 12.79 -0.44 -7.66
N LYS A 110 13.16 0.39 -6.68
CA LYS A 110 12.26 0.88 -5.63
C LYS A 110 11.01 1.54 -6.19
N GLU A 111 11.18 2.57 -7.03
CA GLU A 111 10.03 3.28 -7.64
C GLU A 111 9.22 2.39 -8.58
N THR A 112 9.87 1.47 -9.29
CA THR A 112 9.18 0.57 -10.21
C THR A 112 8.36 -0.48 -9.47
N LEU A 113 8.84 -1.02 -8.35
CA LEU A 113 8.16 -2.06 -7.57
C LEU A 113 7.18 -1.48 -6.54
N LYS A 114 7.31 -0.19 -6.19
CA LYS A 114 6.43 0.52 -5.24
C LYS A 114 4.93 0.23 -5.45
N PRO A 115 4.37 0.26 -6.68
CA PRO A 115 2.96 -0.08 -6.90
C PRO A 115 2.62 -1.54 -6.53
N ALA A 116 3.48 -2.50 -6.89
CA ALA A 116 3.24 -3.91 -6.62
C ALA A 116 3.33 -4.24 -5.13
N LEU A 117 4.35 -3.72 -4.46
CA LEU A 117 4.55 -3.93 -3.03
C LEU A 117 3.41 -3.28 -2.22
N SER A 118 2.99 -2.08 -2.63
CA SER A 118 1.83 -1.40 -2.04
C SER A 118 0.54 -2.19 -2.22
N LEU A 119 0.30 -2.73 -3.43
CA LEU A 119 -0.86 -3.57 -3.72
C LEU A 119 -0.85 -4.85 -2.88
N PHE A 120 0.29 -5.53 -2.83
CA PHE A 120 0.44 -6.74 -2.04
C PHE A 120 0.15 -6.50 -0.56
N LEU A 121 0.70 -5.43 0.03
CA LEU A 121 0.42 -5.05 1.41
C LEU A 121 -1.06 -4.75 1.64
N SER A 122 -1.68 -3.96 0.75
CA SER A 122 -3.12 -3.69 0.81
C SER A 122 -3.96 -4.97 0.75
N MET A 123 -3.65 -5.90 -0.16
CA MET A 123 -4.35 -7.18 -0.27
C MET A 123 -4.18 -8.02 0.99
N LEU A 124 -2.99 -8.04 1.58
CA LEU A 124 -2.72 -8.76 2.83
C LEU A 124 -3.57 -8.20 3.97
N ILE A 125 -3.64 -6.86 4.10
CA ILE A 125 -4.48 -6.19 5.11
C ILE A 125 -5.95 -6.56 4.91
N MET A 126 -6.47 -6.48 3.67
CA MET A 126 -7.86 -6.85 3.37
C MET A 126 -8.17 -8.29 3.77
N LYS A 127 -7.28 -9.23 3.40
CA LYS A 127 -7.45 -10.65 3.71
C LYS A 127 -7.44 -10.93 5.21
N VAL A 128 -6.55 -10.26 5.95
CA VAL A 128 -6.50 -10.39 7.42
C VAL A 128 -7.76 -9.82 8.08
N ASN A 129 -8.25 -8.67 7.62
CA ASN A 129 -9.48 -8.08 8.15
C ASN A 129 -10.72 -8.97 7.89
N ALA A 130 -10.70 -9.75 6.81
CA ALA A 130 -11.78 -10.68 6.45
C ALA A 130 -11.75 -12.01 7.25
N LEU A 131 -10.71 -12.27 8.05
CA LEU A 131 -10.63 -13.51 8.84
C LEU A 131 -11.72 -13.56 9.93
N PRO A 132 -12.09 -14.76 10.42
CA PRO A 132 -12.87 -14.88 11.65
C PRO A 132 -12.03 -14.43 12.86
N ASN A 133 -12.72 -13.99 13.92
CA ASN A 133 -12.10 -13.65 15.19
C ASN A 133 -11.40 -14.88 15.77
N ASP A 134 -10.16 -14.71 16.22
CA ASP A 134 -9.35 -15.78 16.78
C ASP A 134 -8.23 -15.16 17.62
N GLN A 135 -8.33 -15.28 18.93
CA GLN A 135 -7.34 -14.71 19.86
C GLN A 135 -6.07 -15.56 19.96
N THR A 136 -6.09 -16.80 19.47
CA THR A 136 -4.92 -17.68 19.46
C THR A 136 -4.02 -17.42 18.26
N ARG A 137 -4.59 -16.84 17.19
CA ARG A 137 -3.86 -16.42 16.00
C ARG A 137 -2.91 -15.26 16.36
N LYS A 138 -1.69 -15.32 15.83
CA LYS A 138 -0.69 -14.26 15.96
C LYS A 138 -0.12 -13.94 14.59
N ILE A 139 -0.51 -12.81 14.02
CA ILE A 139 0.03 -12.27 12.77
C ILE A 139 0.81 -11.01 13.15
N ARG A 140 2.14 -11.08 13.10
CA ARG A 140 2.99 -9.95 13.45
C ARG A 140 3.31 -9.13 12.21
N TRP A 141 3.03 -7.84 12.29
CA TRP A 141 3.35 -6.86 11.28
C TRP A 141 4.48 -5.99 11.79
N ILE A 142 5.57 -5.92 11.05
CA ILE A 142 6.67 -5.00 11.29
C ILE A 142 6.73 -4.12 10.05
N LEU A 143 6.20 -2.91 10.18
CA LEU A 143 6.06 -1.93 9.12
C LEU A 143 7.10 -0.84 9.35
N ASP A 144 8.34 -1.16 9.00
CA ASP A 144 9.41 -0.18 8.96
C ASP A 144 9.38 0.57 7.63
N GLU A 145 9.72 1.86 7.68
CA GLU A 145 9.78 2.75 6.51
C GLU A 145 8.58 2.64 5.55
N ILE A 146 7.36 2.54 6.08
CA ILE A 146 6.15 2.40 5.25
C ILE A 146 5.96 3.55 4.25
N ASN A 147 6.62 4.68 4.48
CA ASN A 147 6.71 5.83 3.56
C ASN A 147 7.39 5.50 2.22
N GLN A 148 8.14 4.40 2.13
CA GLN A 148 8.66 3.91 0.85
C GLN A 148 7.57 3.37 -0.07
N LEU A 149 6.43 2.95 0.49
CA LEU A 149 5.26 2.49 -0.26
C LEU A 149 4.31 3.66 -0.54
N TYR A 150 3.30 3.44 -1.39
CA TYR A 150 2.20 4.40 -1.46
C TYR A 150 1.45 4.44 -0.12
N PRO A 151 0.86 5.58 0.26
CA PRO A 151 0.06 5.70 1.48
C PRO A 151 -1.00 4.60 1.58
N GLN A 152 -0.86 3.74 2.58
CA GLN A 152 -1.76 2.61 2.79
C GLN A 152 -3.06 3.09 3.44
N LYS A 153 -4.10 3.30 2.64
CA LYS A 153 -5.41 3.76 3.12
C LYS A 153 -6.06 2.82 4.14
N LEU A 154 -5.73 1.54 4.09
CA LEU A 154 -6.25 0.50 4.98
C LEU A 154 -5.45 0.36 6.29
N LEU A 155 -4.39 1.15 6.48
CA LEU A 155 -3.56 1.06 7.68
C LEU A 155 -4.33 1.38 8.97
N PRO A 156 -5.23 2.39 9.03
CA PRO A 156 -6.08 2.61 10.21
C PRO A 156 -6.98 1.41 10.52
N ASP A 157 -7.56 0.77 9.50
CA ASP A 157 -8.39 -0.43 9.69
C ASP A 157 -7.56 -1.61 10.21
N LEU A 158 -6.34 -1.78 9.73
CA LEU A 158 -5.40 -2.76 10.27
C LEU A 158 -5.18 -2.52 11.77
N LEU A 159 -4.88 -1.28 12.16
CA LEU A 159 -4.56 -0.95 13.54
C LEU A 159 -5.76 -1.10 14.50
N THR A 160 -6.96 -0.80 14.03
CA THR A 160 -8.16 -0.74 14.87
C THR A 160 -8.97 -2.04 14.88
N GLN A 161 -9.15 -2.69 13.73
CA GLN A 161 -10.10 -3.80 13.57
C GLN A 161 -9.42 -5.18 13.63
N SER A 162 -8.17 -5.27 13.17
CA SER A 162 -7.51 -6.57 12.97
C SER A 162 -6.98 -7.20 14.27
N ARG A 163 -7.02 -6.48 15.40
CA ARG A 163 -6.63 -7.01 16.73
C ARG A 163 -7.43 -8.25 17.11
N SER A 164 -8.75 -8.25 16.87
CA SER A 164 -9.64 -9.40 17.14
C SER A 164 -9.33 -10.62 16.25
N LYS A 165 -8.62 -10.39 15.14
CA LYS A 165 -8.19 -11.41 14.17
C LYS A 165 -6.81 -11.99 14.47
N GLY A 166 -6.12 -11.46 15.48
CA GLY A 166 -4.80 -11.91 15.92
C GLY A 166 -3.63 -11.02 15.44
N SER A 167 -3.89 -9.86 14.85
CA SER A 167 -2.81 -8.97 14.40
C SER A 167 -2.10 -8.26 15.56
N GLN A 168 -0.78 -8.16 15.44
CA GLN A 168 0.10 -7.37 16.30
C GLN A 168 0.94 -6.47 15.41
N VAL A 169 0.76 -5.15 15.48
CA VAL A 169 1.37 -4.20 14.54
C VAL A 169 2.42 -3.35 15.24
N ILE A 170 3.60 -3.28 14.63
CA ILE A 170 4.68 -2.36 14.99
C ILE A 170 4.94 -1.48 13.77
N ILE A 171 4.91 -0.17 13.96
CA ILE A 171 5.19 0.82 12.90
C ILE A 171 6.44 1.60 13.29
N GLY A 172 7.41 1.68 12.37
CA GLY A 172 8.56 2.57 12.48
C GLY A 172 8.26 3.92 11.82
N VAL A 173 8.39 5.00 12.59
CA VAL A 173 8.33 6.38 12.08
C VAL A 173 9.65 7.05 12.40
N GLN A 174 10.46 7.32 11.37
CA GLN A 174 11.78 7.94 11.53
C GLN A 174 11.69 9.47 11.68
N ASP A 175 10.85 10.10 10.85
CA ASP A 175 10.63 11.54 10.86
C ASP A 175 9.13 11.85 10.74
N LYS A 176 8.64 12.70 11.64
CA LYS A 176 7.23 13.07 11.71
C LYS A 176 6.81 13.91 10.51
N ALA A 177 7.66 14.83 10.04
CA ALA A 177 7.34 15.71 8.92
C ALA A 177 7.15 14.92 7.62
N GLN A 178 8.06 13.98 7.33
CA GLN A 178 7.93 13.07 6.18
C GLN A 178 6.70 12.17 6.28
N PHE A 179 6.36 11.70 7.49
CA PHE A 179 5.16 10.90 7.70
C PHE A 179 3.88 11.72 7.44
N ASP A 180 3.87 12.99 7.87
CA ASP A 180 2.78 13.93 7.62
C ASP A 180 2.65 14.29 6.13
N GLU A 181 3.76 14.48 5.43
CA GLU A 181 3.75 14.73 3.98
C GLU A 181 3.15 13.54 3.23
N ASN A 182 3.52 12.32 3.62
CA ASN A 182 3.07 11.11 2.94
C ASN A 182 1.59 10.78 3.20
N TYR A 183 1.13 10.88 4.45
CA TYR A 183 -0.25 10.48 4.82
C TYR A 183 -1.23 11.65 4.92
N GLY A 184 -0.73 12.88 5.01
CA GLY A 184 -1.48 14.04 5.47
C GLY A 184 -1.54 14.07 6.99
N LYS A 185 -1.31 15.24 7.59
CA LYS A 185 -1.21 15.46 9.05
C LYS A 185 -2.31 14.77 9.87
N ASN A 186 -3.57 14.94 9.49
CA ASN A 186 -4.70 14.36 10.24
C ASN A 186 -4.69 12.82 10.23
N ASN A 187 -4.34 12.21 9.09
CA ASN A 187 -4.29 10.75 8.97
C ASN A 187 -3.07 10.20 9.71
N ALA A 188 -1.92 10.87 9.58
CA ALA A 188 -0.70 10.53 10.29
C ALA A 188 -0.91 10.54 11.81
N ASP A 189 -1.52 11.61 12.35
CA ASP A 189 -1.86 11.72 13.77
C ASP A 189 -2.85 10.62 14.19
N SER A 190 -3.83 10.28 13.34
CA SER A 190 -4.77 9.19 13.60
C SER A 190 -4.09 7.82 13.64
N ILE A 191 -3.15 7.56 12.71
CA ILE A 191 -2.38 6.30 12.66
C ILE A 191 -1.52 6.16 13.91
N ILE A 192 -0.78 7.21 14.29
CA ILE A 192 0.05 7.20 15.49
C ILE A 192 -0.83 7.07 16.75
N GLY A 193 -1.97 7.75 16.79
CA GLY A 193 -2.94 7.66 17.88
C GLY A 193 -3.55 6.27 18.07
N CYS A 194 -3.64 5.47 17.00
CA CYS A 194 -4.07 4.06 17.11
C CYS A 194 -2.99 3.15 17.74
N CYS A 195 -1.74 3.61 17.82
CA CYS A 195 -0.65 2.87 18.45
C CYS A 195 -0.66 3.10 19.96
N ALA A 196 -1.26 2.16 20.70
CA ALA A 196 -1.41 2.27 22.16
C ALA A 196 -0.07 2.29 22.93
N THR A 197 0.97 1.67 22.38
CA THR A 197 2.31 1.69 22.95
C THR A 197 3.23 2.47 22.02
N GLN A 198 3.89 3.48 22.56
CA GLN A 198 4.80 4.34 21.82
C GLN A 198 6.17 4.28 22.48
N ILE A 199 7.19 4.00 21.66
CA ILE A 199 8.58 3.95 22.08
C ILE A 199 9.29 5.04 21.29
N ILE A 200 9.89 5.99 22.01
CA ILE A 200 10.52 7.17 21.42
C ILE A 200 12.02 7.05 21.62
N PHE A 201 12.76 7.06 20.51
CA PHE A 201 14.21 7.12 20.48
C PHE A 201 14.67 8.58 20.32
N ARG A 202 15.98 8.79 20.14
CA ARG A 202 16.53 10.13 19.86
C ARG A 202 15.83 10.76 18.66
N CYS A 203 15.30 11.96 18.84
CA CYS A 203 14.73 12.77 17.76
C CYS A 203 15.80 13.73 17.24
N ASP A 204 16.14 13.65 15.96
CA ASP A 204 17.17 14.51 15.36
C ASP A 204 16.61 15.88 14.91
N GLY A 205 15.30 15.98 14.62
CA GLY A 205 14.64 17.20 14.15
C GLY A 205 13.70 17.85 15.18
N PRO A 206 13.58 19.21 15.20
CA PRO A 206 12.80 19.92 16.21
C PRO A 206 11.29 19.60 16.16
N GLU A 207 10.72 19.40 14.97
CA GLU A 207 9.30 19.06 14.83
C GLU A 207 8.97 17.69 15.43
N THR A 208 9.77 16.68 15.10
CA THR A 208 9.64 15.33 15.67
C THR A 208 9.86 15.34 17.18
N ALA A 209 10.83 16.11 17.68
CA ALA A 209 11.09 16.26 19.11
C ALA A 209 9.93 16.96 19.85
N GLU A 210 9.36 18.01 19.27
CA GLU A 210 8.20 18.70 19.86
C GLU A 210 6.96 17.78 19.88
N TYR A 211 6.74 17.03 18.80
CA TYR A 211 5.65 16.05 18.73
C TYR A 211 5.83 14.94 19.78
N ALA A 212 7.03 14.39 19.90
CA ALA A 212 7.40 13.41 20.93
C ALA A 212 7.20 13.97 22.34
N SER A 213 7.60 15.23 22.60
CA SER A 213 7.39 15.90 23.89
C SER A 213 5.90 16.04 24.24
N LYS A 214 5.05 16.32 23.24
CA LYS A 214 3.59 16.38 23.43
C LYS A 214 3.00 15.01 23.75
N ILE A 215 3.46 13.96 23.08
CA ILE A 215 3.05 12.57 23.34
C ILE A 215 3.37 12.16 24.79
N LEU A 216 4.61 12.40 25.22
CA LEU A 216 5.09 11.95 26.54
C LEU A 216 4.39 12.65 27.70
N SER A 217 3.60 13.70 27.39
CA SER A 217 2.92 14.58 28.34
C SER A 217 3.89 15.32 29.27
N LYS A 218 3.48 16.50 29.71
CA LYS A 218 4.22 17.25 30.73
C LYS A 218 3.71 16.81 32.11
N GLY A 219 4.54 16.13 32.88
CA GLY A 219 4.29 15.96 34.30
C GLY A 219 4.34 17.31 35.00
N LYS A 220 3.41 17.57 35.94
CA LYS A 220 3.54 18.72 36.83
C LYS A 220 4.55 18.37 37.92
N ILE A 221 5.65 19.11 37.98
CA ILE A 221 6.56 19.10 39.11
C ILE A 221 6.09 20.22 40.04
N VAL A 222 5.78 19.88 41.30
CA VAL A 222 5.51 20.88 42.34
C VAL A 222 6.84 21.12 43.05
N GLU A 223 7.47 22.25 42.77
CA GLU A 223 8.66 22.68 43.49
C GLU A 223 8.22 23.41 44.77
N PRO A 224 8.69 22.99 45.96
CA PRO A 224 8.39 23.71 47.19
C PRO A 224 9.11 25.06 47.21
N GLU A 225 8.35 26.15 47.24
CA GLU A 225 8.89 27.49 47.49
C GLU A 225 9.29 27.64 48.97
N ASN A 226 10.55 27.38 49.27
CA ASN A 226 11.11 27.74 50.59
C ASN A 226 11.46 29.23 50.58
N SER A 227 10.50 30.06 50.99
CA SER A 227 10.77 31.45 51.37
C SER A 227 11.30 31.49 52.80
N SER A 228 12.61 31.63 52.98
CA SER A 228 13.19 31.94 54.29
C SER A 228 13.09 33.44 54.55
N SER A 229 12.01 33.90 55.21
CA SER A 229 11.97 35.24 55.78
C SER A 229 12.83 35.29 57.04
N HIS A 230 14.05 35.83 56.92
CA HIS A 230 14.79 36.28 58.09
C HIS A 230 14.21 37.62 58.53
N GLY A 231 13.23 37.57 59.42
CA GLY A 231 12.78 38.76 60.15
C GLY A 231 13.89 39.20 61.11
N SER A 232 14.45 40.37 60.84
CA SER A 232 15.40 41.10 61.69
C SER A 232 14.74 41.68 62.94
#